data_AF-A0A955Y978-F1
#
_entry.id   AF-A0A955Y978-F1
#
_cell.length_a   1.000
_cell.length_b   1.000
_cell.length_c   1.000
_cell.angle_alpha   90.00
_cell.angle_beta   90.00
_cell.angle_gamma   90.00
#
_symmetry.space_group_name_H-M   'P 1'
#
loop_
_entity.id
_entity.type
_entity.pdbx_description
1 polymer ?
#
loop_
_entity_poly.entity_id
_entity_poly.type
_entity_poly.pdbx_seq_one_letter_code
_entity_poly.pdbx_strand_id
1 'polypeptide(L)'
;MWRLAVLGVLAAATTARAECIDYAADPGALVSLEPYATKGALDDGQKQCLEAGYSAADTQTTKDKISRVLMVNAYAYNTKIWAELVARHLDEVDRSDPDIAYLYAFYLYNNDKADAEEVVRWTEVALERRDTWTGDVYVSRVYGLMRLRAVAANAVWELTEKERAESGSSPEVLDRIEKQRNRVKTFSREWVDFAKVSGRSVKEPLALCLSAANLAKACGVEED
;
A
#
# COMPACT_ATOMS: atom_id res chain seq x y z
N MET A 1 55.88 -21.16 44.44
CA MET A 1 55.32 -19.95 43.82
C MET A 1 55.85 -19.85 42.41
N TRP A 2 55.01 -19.99 41.38
CA TRP A 2 55.23 -19.40 40.04
C TRP A 2 53.87 -19.40 39.31
N ARG A 3 53.36 -18.19 39.06
CA ARG A 3 52.17 -17.95 38.24
C ARG A 3 52.67 -17.62 36.83
N LEU A 4 52.36 -18.47 35.85
CA LEU A 4 52.50 -18.13 34.44
C LEU A 4 51.26 -17.34 34.02
N ALA A 5 51.46 -16.08 33.64
CA ALA A 5 50.44 -15.21 33.09
C ALA A 5 50.17 -15.62 31.63
N VAL A 6 48.94 -16.05 31.34
CA VAL A 6 48.46 -16.25 29.97
C VAL A 6 48.05 -14.89 29.42
N LEU A 7 48.89 -14.31 28.58
CA LEU A 7 48.56 -13.15 27.76
C LEU A 7 47.61 -13.60 26.65
N GLY A 8 46.32 -13.37 26.84
CA GLY A 8 45.32 -13.50 25.79
C GLY A 8 45.51 -12.42 24.74
N VAL A 9 45.99 -12.81 23.56
CA VAL A 9 45.93 -11.97 22.36
C VAL A 9 44.48 -11.93 21.91
N LEU A 10 43.78 -10.83 22.21
CA LEU A 10 42.52 -10.49 21.56
C LEU A 10 42.84 -10.13 20.11
N ALA A 11 42.68 -11.09 19.21
CA ALA A 11 42.62 -10.81 17.79
C ALA A 11 41.35 -9.99 17.54
N ALA A 12 41.52 -8.68 17.35
CA ALA A 12 40.46 -7.85 16.80
C ALA A 12 40.19 -8.37 15.38
N ALA A 13 39.05 -9.05 15.19
CA ALA A 13 38.55 -9.37 13.87
C ALA A 13 38.22 -8.05 13.16
N THR A 14 39.14 -7.56 12.35
CA THR A 14 38.83 -6.56 11.34
C THR A 14 37.91 -7.22 10.32
N THR A 15 36.60 -7.11 10.53
CA THR A 15 35.64 -7.30 9.46
C THR A 15 35.97 -6.25 8.41
N ALA A 16 36.67 -6.67 7.34
CA ALA A 16 36.76 -5.88 6.14
C ALA A 16 35.31 -5.65 5.69
N ARG A 17 34.77 -4.47 6.00
CA ARG A 17 33.50 -4.00 5.44
C ARG A 17 33.74 -4.04 3.93
N ALA A 18 33.06 -4.94 3.23
CA ALA A 18 33.06 -4.91 1.77
C ALA A 18 32.77 -3.46 1.37
N GLU A 19 33.65 -2.88 0.56
CA GLU A 19 33.54 -1.48 0.18
C GLU A 19 32.16 -1.27 -0.44
N CYS A 20 31.43 -0.33 0.14
CA CYS A 20 30.06 -0.11 -0.20
C CYS A 20 30.00 0.51 -1.60
N ILE A 21 29.30 -0.14 -2.54
CA ILE A 21 29.03 0.49 -3.84
C ILE A 21 28.17 1.72 -3.57
N ASP A 22 28.62 2.87 -4.05
CA ASP A 22 27.87 4.11 -3.99
C ASP A 22 26.75 4.11 -5.04
N TYR A 23 25.60 3.52 -4.69
CA TYR A 23 24.42 3.48 -5.55
C TYR A 23 23.80 4.86 -5.80
N ALA A 24 24.17 5.89 -5.02
CA ALA A 24 23.74 7.26 -5.28
C ALA A 24 24.49 7.84 -6.49
N ALA A 25 25.81 7.61 -6.54
CA ALA A 25 26.68 8.04 -7.63
C ALA A 25 26.58 7.15 -8.89
N ASP A 26 26.36 5.84 -8.72
CA ASP A 26 26.16 4.89 -9.82
C ASP A 26 24.86 4.06 -9.67
N PRO A 27 23.70 4.63 -10.04
CA PRO A 27 22.45 3.89 -10.05
C PRO A 27 22.41 2.74 -11.07
N GLY A 28 23.36 2.67 -12.01
CA GLY A 28 23.45 1.58 -12.99
C GLY A 28 23.85 0.26 -12.33
N ALA A 29 24.61 0.31 -11.24
CA ALA A 29 25.04 -0.86 -10.48
C ALA A 29 23.88 -1.64 -9.83
N LEU A 30 22.70 -1.01 -9.68
CA LEU A 30 21.51 -1.63 -9.11
C LEU A 30 21.04 -2.87 -9.90
N VAL A 31 21.28 -2.92 -11.21
CA VAL A 31 20.89 -4.06 -12.07
C VAL A 31 21.49 -5.37 -11.60
N SER A 32 22.73 -5.34 -11.07
CA SER A 32 23.38 -6.55 -10.55
C SER A 32 22.70 -7.15 -9.32
N LEU A 33 21.86 -6.37 -8.63
CA LEU A 33 21.13 -6.81 -7.44
C LEU A 33 19.81 -7.50 -7.77
N GLU A 34 19.26 -7.33 -8.97
CA GLU A 34 17.93 -7.84 -9.35
C GLU A 34 17.76 -9.36 -9.12
N PRO A 35 18.71 -10.24 -9.49
CA PRO A 35 18.55 -11.69 -9.29
C PRO A 35 18.48 -12.11 -7.82
N TYR A 36 19.03 -11.28 -6.93
CA TYR A 36 19.05 -11.51 -5.49
C TYR A 36 17.83 -10.86 -4.82
N ALA A 37 17.54 -9.61 -5.17
CA ALA A 37 16.39 -8.87 -4.66
C ALA A 37 15.07 -9.62 -4.95
N THR A 38 14.87 -10.12 -6.17
CA THR A 38 13.66 -10.88 -6.53
C THR A 38 13.45 -12.17 -5.70
N LYS A 39 14.50 -12.65 -5.01
CA LYS A 39 14.46 -13.84 -4.14
C LYS A 39 14.55 -13.50 -2.66
N GLY A 40 14.56 -12.22 -2.28
CA GLY A 40 14.74 -11.80 -0.89
C GLY A 40 16.15 -12.11 -0.35
N ALA A 41 17.14 -12.23 -1.25
CA ALA A 41 18.45 -12.78 -0.97
C ALA A 41 19.55 -11.71 -0.90
N LEU A 42 19.20 -10.42 -0.80
CA LEU A 42 20.20 -9.40 -0.50
C LEU A 42 20.77 -9.64 0.91
N ASP A 43 22.09 -9.60 1.03
CA ASP A 43 22.74 -9.66 2.32
C ASP A 43 22.61 -8.32 3.08
N ASP A 44 22.95 -8.33 4.37
CA ASP A 44 22.79 -7.13 5.21
C ASP A 44 23.76 -6.00 4.85
N GLY A 45 24.91 -6.32 4.25
CA GLY A 45 25.83 -5.31 3.72
C GLY A 45 25.25 -4.59 2.51
N GLN A 46 24.66 -5.34 1.57
CA GLN A 46 23.97 -4.80 0.41
C GLN A 46 22.77 -3.93 0.81
N LYS A 47 21.96 -4.37 1.79
CA LYS A 47 20.85 -3.57 2.33
C LYS A 47 21.35 -2.26 2.96
N GLN A 48 22.40 -2.33 3.78
CA GLN A 48 23.00 -1.13 4.39
C GLN A 48 23.51 -0.16 3.32
N CYS A 49 24.12 -0.67 2.25
CA CYS A 49 24.59 0.14 1.13
C CYS A 49 23.47 0.82 0.35
N LEU A 50 22.37 0.10 0.11
CA LEU A 50 21.18 0.68 -0.50
C LEU A 50 20.58 1.77 0.39
N GLU A 51 20.47 1.58 1.70
CA GLU A 51 19.95 2.61 2.61
C GLU A 51 20.87 3.84 2.70
N ALA A 52 22.18 3.63 2.71
CA ALA A 52 23.16 4.72 2.65
C ALA A 52 23.04 5.50 1.32
N GLY A 53 22.95 4.77 0.19
CA GLY A 53 22.74 5.36 -1.13
C GLY A 53 21.41 6.10 -1.23
N TYR A 54 20.32 5.56 -0.68
CA TYR A 54 19.01 6.23 -0.64
C TYR A 54 19.10 7.56 0.11
N SER A 55 19.78 7.55 1.26
CA SER A 55 19.95 8.74 2.12
C SER A 55 20.83 9.80 1.46
N ALA A 56 21.87 9.38 0.72
CA ALA A 56 22.81 10.26 0.05
C ALA A 56 22.34 10.73 -1.35
N ALA A 57 21.31 10.11 -1.92
CA ALA A 57 20.84 10.43 -3.27
C ALA A 57 20.22 11.84 -3.36
N ASP A 58 20.80 12.68 -4.21
CA ASP A 58 20.33 14.04 -4.47
C ASP A 58 19.13 14.12 -5.44
N THR A 59 18.83 13.03 -6.16
CA THR A 59 17.75 13.00 -7.16
C THR A 59 16.64 12.03 -6.79
N GLN A 60 15.40 12.42 -7.09
CA GLN A 60 14.23 11.56 -6.89
C GLN A 60 14.28 10.30 -7.75
N THR A 61 14.82 10.38 -8.97
CA THR A 61 15.01 9.21 -9.84
C THR A 61 15.94 8.16 -9.22
N THR A 62 17.02 8.58 -8.56
CA THR A 62 17.91 7.65 -7.88
C THR A 62 17.24 7.05 -6.63
N LYS A 63 16.54 7.88 -5.83
CA LYS A 63 15.76 7.38 -4.68
C LYS A 63 14.70 6.36 -5.09
N ASP A 64 13.99 6.61 -6.18
CA ASP A 64 13.00 5.69 -6.76
C ASP A 64 13.62 4.33 -7.08
N LYS A 65 14.71 4.31 -7.84
CA LYS A 65 15.38 3.05 -8.21
C LYS A 65 15.84 2.26 -6.99
N ILE A 66 16.52 2.92 -6.04
CA ILE A 66 17.03 2.27 -4.82
C ILE A 66 15.87 1.75 -3.97
N SER A 67 14.83 2.58 -3.78
CA SER A 67 13.64 2.22 -3.00
C SER A 67 12.93 1.01 -3.61
N ARG A 68 12.81 0.92 -4.94
CA ARG A 68 12.22 -0.25 -5.62
C ARG A 68 13.02 -1.52 -5.41
N VAL A 69 14.36 -1.47 -5.44
CA VAL A 69 15.19 -2.65 -5.14
C VAL A 69 14.97 -3.14 -3.71
N LEU A 70 14.94 -2.21 -2.75
CA LEU A 70 14.65 -2.54 -1.34
C LEU A 70 13.24 -3.14 -1.18
N MET A 71 12.22 -2.55 -1.81
CA MET A 71 10.85 -3.06 -1.79
C MET A 71 10.76 -4.46 -2.41
N VAL A 72 11.31 -4.68 -3.61
CA VAL A 72 11.30 -5.98 -4.29
C VAL A 72 11.97 -7.04 -3.42
N ASN A 73 13.10 -6.71 -2.79
CA ASN A 73 13.75 -7.60 -1.85
C ASN A 73 12.86 -7.93 -0.65
N ALA A 74 12.31 -6.91 0.01
CA ALA A 74 11.45 -7.09 1.18
C ALA A 74 10.19 -7.92 0.89
N TYR A 75 9.58 -7.73 -0.29
CA TYR A 75 8.38 -8.45 -0.69
C TYR A 75 8.58 -9.98 -0.65
N ALA A 76 9.77 -10.45 -1.02
CA ALA A 76 10.08 -11.86 -1.09
C ALA A 76 10.32 -12.54 0.27
N TYR A 77 10.69 -11.80 1.32
CA TYR A 77 11.02 -12.41 2.63
C TYR A 77 10.19 -11.89 3.82
N ASN A 78 9.66 -10.66 3.77
CA ASN A 78 8.88 -10.09 4.87
C ASN A 78 7.97 -8.96 4.39
N THR A 79 6.67 -9.26 4.29
CA THR A 79 5.64 -8.31 3.83
C THR A 79 5.42 -7.13 4.78
N LYS A 80 5.78 -7.24 6.06
CA LYS A 80 5.70 -6.10 7.00
C LYS A 80 6.79 -5.07 6.71
N ILE A 81 8.03 -5.52 6.49
CA ILE A 81 9.14 -4.65 6.09
C ILE A 81 8.86 -4.06 4.71
N TRP A 82 8.31 -4.85 3.78
CA TRP A 82 7.88 -4.33 2.48
C TRP A 82 6.88 -3.18 2.63
N ALA A 83 5.90 -3.31 3.52
CA ALA A 83 4.90 -2.28 3.75
C ALA A 83 5.50 -0.99 4.35
N GLU A 84 6.49 -1.10 5.25
CA GLU A 84 7.23 0.05 5.78
C GLU A 84 7.99 0.79 4.67
N LEU A 85 8.65 0.04 3.77
CA LEU A 85 9.36 0.61 2.62
C LEU A 85 8.42 1.24 1.59
N VAL A 86 7.27 0.62 1.35
CA VAL A 86 6.21 1.17 0.48
C VAL A 86 5.65 2.46 1.07
N ALA A 87 5.36 2.51 2.36
CA ALA A 87 4.90 3.72 3.02
C ALA A 87 5.91 4.87 2.88
N ARG A 88 7.21 4.59 3.09
CA ARG A 88 8.28 5.56 2.85
C ARG A 88 8.34 6.00 1.39
N HIS A 89 8.25 5.08 0.44
CA HIS A 89 8.28 5.38 -0.99
C HIS A 89 7.14 6.32 -1.39
N LEU A 90 5.92 6.00 -0.97
CA LEU A 90 4.74 6.79 -1.31
C LEU A 90 4.71 8.14 -0.55
N ASP A 91 5.45 8.31 0.54
CA ASP A 91 5.53 9.60 1.23
C ASP A 91 6.66 10.48 0.67
N GLU A 92 7.84 9.91 0.43
CA GLU A 92 9.06 10.67 0.15
C GLU A 92 9.48 10.70 -1.32
N VAL A 93 9.03 9.73 -2.13
CA VAL A 93 9.56 9.48 -3.48
C VAL A 93 8.50 9.73 -4.56
N ASP A 94 7.48 8.88 -4.64
CA ASP A 94 6.39 9.01 -5.60
C ASP A 94 5.07 8.60 -4.96
N ARG A 95 4.37 9.58 -4.39
CA ARG A 95 3.02 9.41 -3.82
C ARG A 95 1.99 8.98 -4.86
N SER A 96 2.27 9.22 -6.14
CA SER A 96 1.33 9.02 -7.22
C SER A 96 1.58 7.73 -7.99
N ASP A 97 2.48 6.83 -7.57
CA ASP A 97 2.69 5.56 -8.27
C ASP A 97 1.43 4.67 -8.13
N PRO A 98 0.68 4.42 -9.23
CA PRO A 98 -0.56 3.66 -9.14
C PRO A 98 -0.34 2.16 -8.87
N ASP A 99 0.79 1.61 -9.30
CA ASP A 99 1.10 0.19 -9.09
C ASP A 99 1.42 -0.09 -7.63
N ILE A 100 2.22 0.78 -7.02
CA ILE A 100 2.57 0.68 -5.60
C ILE A 100 1.34 0.98 -4.74
N ALA A 101 0.58 2.05 -5.03
CA ALA A 101 -0.64 2.37 -4.31
C ALA A 101 -1.68 1.24 -4.39
N TYR A 102 -1.82 0.61 -5.56
CA TYR A 102 -2.66 -0.58 -5.74
C TYR A 102 -2.25 -1.72 -4.79
N LEU A 103 -0.97 -2.12 -4.83
CA LEU A 103 -0.49 -3.22 -3.99
C LEU A 103 -0.61 -2.88 -2.50
N TYR A 104 -0.34 -1.63 -2.13
CA TYR A 104 -0.41 -1.18 -0.74
C TYR A 104 -1.84 -1.20 -0.19
N ALA A 105 -2.81 -0.70 -0.97
CA ALA A 105 -4.23 -0.77 -0.59
C ALA A 105 -4.68 -2.23 -0.35
N PHE A 106 -4.25 -3.17 -1.20
CA PHE A 106 -4.53 -4.60 -1.00
C PHE A 106 -3.86 -5.17 0.25
N TYR A 107 -2.61 -4.79 0.52
CA TYR A 107 -1.94 -5.21 1.75
C TYR A 107 -2.65 -4.71 2.99
N LEU A 108 -2.97 -3.42 3.04
CA LEU A 108 -3.67 -2.79 4.15
C LEU A 108 -5.01 -3.46 4.42
N TYR A 109 -5.80 -3.72 3.36
CA TYR A 109 -7.08 -4.39 3.47
C TYR A 109 -7.01 -5.81 4.04
N ASN A 110 -5.96 -6.57 3.69
CA ASN A 110 -5.80 -7.96 4.13
C ASN A 110 -5.05 -8.11 5.46
N ASN A 111 -4.65 -7.02 6.10
CA ASN A 111 -3.94 -7.05 7.38
C ASN A 111 -4.94 -6.91 8.55
N ASP A 112 -4.73 -7.64 9.64
CA ASP A 112 -5.63 -7.65 10.82
C ASP A 112 -5.80 -6.29 11.50
N LYS A 113 -4.95 -5.30 11.16
CA LYS A 113 -5.01 -3.92 11.65
C LYS A 113 -5.40 -2.93 10.54
N ALA A 114 -6.17 -3.36 9.55
CA ALA A 114 -6.58 -2.51 8.42
C ALA A 114 -7.18 -1.18 8.92
N ASP A 115 -6.48 -0.08 8.65
CA ASP A 115 -7.06 1.26 8.76
C ASP A 115 -7.89 1.49 7.50
N ALA A 116 -9.21 1.44 7.65
CA ALA A 116 -10.13 1.52 6.53
C ALA A 116 -10.06 2.87 5.79
N GLU A 117 -9.73 3.97 6.48
CA GLU A 117 -9.54 5.27 5.80
C GLU A 117 -8.24 5.28 5.00
N GLU A 118 -7.17 4.64 5.49
CA GLU A 118 -5.95 4.44 4.71
C GLU A 118 -6.18 3.57 3.46
N VAL A 119 -6.98 2.51 3.56
CA VAL A 119 -7.37 1.71 2.40
C VAL A 119 -8.11 2.58 1.38
N VAL A 120 -9.11 3.36 1.81
CA VAL A 120 -9.81 4.30 0.91
C VAL A 120 -8.82 5.25 0.24
N ARG A 121 -7.95 5.90 1.02
CA ARG A 121 -6.95 6.84 0.51
C ARG A 121 -6.09 6.24 -0.60
N TRP A 122 -5.47 5.07 -0.36
CA TRP A 122 -4.58 4.47 -1.35
C TRP A 122 -5.31 3.88 -2.56
N THR A 123 -6.57 3.46 -2.39
CA THR A 123 -7.40 3.11 -3.56
C THR A 123 -7.71 4.31 -4.44
N GLU A 124 -7.97 5.49 -3.86
CA GLU A 124 -8.24 6.71 -4.62
C GLU A 124 -7.00 7.15 -5.41
N VAL A 125 -5.84 7.21 -4.76
CA VAL A 125 -4.55 7.50 -5.42
C VAL A 125 -4.31 6.59 -6.62
N ALA A 126 -4.53 5.28 -6.45
CA ALA A 126 -4.36 4.32 -7.54
C ALA A 126 -5.40 4.52 -8.68
N LEU A 127 -6.65 4.84 -8.32
CA LEU A 127 -7.74 5.07 -9.29
C LEU A 127 -7.60 6.38 -10.08
N GLU A 128 -6.94 7.39 -9.52
CA GLU A 128 -6.65 8.67 -10.20
C GLU A 128 -5.78 8.48 -11.44
N ARG A 129 -4.84 7.53 -11.41
CA ARG A 129 -3.93 7.21 -12.51
C ARG A 129 -4.19 5.84 -13.14
N ARG A 130 -5.45 5.40 -13.09
CA ARG A 130 -5.89 4.12 -13.67
C ARG A 130 -5.65 4.01 -15.18
N ASP A 131 -5.55 5.14 -15.88
CA ASP A 131 -5.29 5.25 -17.32
C ASP A 131 -3.89 4.75 -17.71
N THR A 132 -2.98 4.59 -16.75
CA THR A 132 -1.69 3.93 -16.95
C THR A 132 -1.82 2.43 -17.25
N TRP A 133 -2.93 1.80 -16.84
CA TRP A 133 -3.22 0.40 -17.12
C TRP A 133 -4.07 0.24 -18.36
N THR A 134 -3.92 -0.89 -19.05
CA THR A 134 -4.67 -1.20 -20.27
C THR A 134 -5.20 -2.63 -20.26
N GLY A 135 -6.16 -2.91 -21.15
CA GLY A 135 -6.71 -4.26 -21.38
C GLY A 135 -7.26 -4.93 -20.11
N ASP A 136 -6.96 -6.21 -19.95
CA ASP A 136 -7.45 -7.01 -18.82
C ASP A 136 -6.89 -6.54 -17.48
N VAL A 137 -5.67 -6.00 -17.46
CA VAL A 137 -5.04 -5.44 -16.25
C VAL A 137 -5.84 -4.23 -15.77
N TYR A 138 -6.21 -3.32 -16.69
CA TYR A 138 -7.09 -2.19 -16.37
C TYR A 138 -8.41 -2.66 -15.75
N VAL A 139 -9.10 -3.57 -16.44
CA VAL A 139 -10.41 -4.08 -15.98
C VAL A 139 -10.29 -4.73 -14.60
N SER A 140 -9.30 -5.61 -14.41
CA SER A 140 -9.11 -6.32 -13.15
C SER A 140 -8.75 -5.38 -12.00
N ARG A 141 -7.81 -4.46 -12.22
CA ARG A 141 -7.33 -3.56 -11.16
C ARG A 141 -8.36 -2.50 -10.78
N VAL A 142 -8.99 -1.86 -11.76
CA VAL A 142 -10.02 -0.84 -11.48
C VAL A 142 -11.22 -1.45 -10.78
N TYR A 143 -11.70 -2.63 -11.23
CA TYR A 143 -12.78 -3.33 -10.54
C TYR A 143 -12.39 -3.70 -9.10
N GLY A 144 -11.17 -4.23 -8.91
CA GLY A 144 -10.64 -4.56 -7.59
C GLY A 144 -10.55 -3.34 -6.67
N LEU A 145 -9.98 -2.24 -7.14
CA LEU A 145 -9.86 -1.01 -6.35
C LEU A 145 -11.21 -0.39 -5.99
N MET A 146 -12.16 -0.36 -6.93
CA MET A 146 -13.51 0.13 -6.65
C MET A 146 -14.21 -0.72 -5.58
N ARG A 147 -14.02 -2.05 -5.62
CA ARG A 147 -14.47 -2.96 -4.56
C ARG A 147 -13.83 -2.62 -3.23
N LEU A 148 -12.49 -2.56 -3.16
CA LEU A 148 -11.77 -2.26 -1.92
C LEU A 148 -12.22 -0.92 -1.33
N ARG A 149 -12.34 0.11 -2.16
CA ARG A 149 -12.77 1.45 -1.74
C ARG A 149 -14.18 1.45 -1.14
N ALA A 150 -15.13 0.80 -1.81
CA ALA A 150 -16.51 0.74 -1.35
C ALA A 150 -16.65 -0.07 -0.05
N VAL A 151 -15.96 -1.21 0.05
CA VAL A 151 -15.98 -2.06 1.25
C VAL A 151 -15.29 -1.37 2.43
N ALA A 152 -14.14 -0.72 2.20
CA ALA A 152 -13.44 0.02 3.24
C ALA A 152 -14.27 1.22 3.73
N ALA A 153 -14.90 1.98 2.83
CA ALA A 153 -15.83 3.04 3.23
C ALA A 153 -17.01 2.50 4.06
N ASN A 154 -17.50 1.28 3.77
CA ASN A 154 -18.54 0.65 4.57
C ASN A 154 -18.05 0.31 5.98
N ALA A 155 -16.81 -0.19 6.11
CA ALA A 155 -16.20 -0.41 7.42
C ALA A 155 -16.08 0.89 8.24
N VAL A 156 -15.72 2.01 7.60
CA VAL A 156 -15.71 3.34 8.27
C VAL A 156 -17.12 3.74 8.74
N TRP A 157 -18.14 3.53 7.91
CA TRP A 157 -19.53 3.82 8.28
C TRP A 157 -19.98 2.95 9.47
N GLU A 158 -19.72 1.64 9.44
CA GLU A 158 -20.04 0.72 10.54
C GLU A 158 -19.37 1.11 11.86
N LEU A 159 -18.10 1.55 11.81
CA LEU A 159 -17.40 2.08 12.99
C LEU A 159 -18.06 3.35 13.53
N THR A 160 -18.56 4.22 12.65
CA THR A 160 -19.25 5.46 13.05
C THR A 160 -20.63 5.16 13.65
N GLU A 161 -21.37 4.17 13.13
CA GLU A 161 -22.62 3.70 13.73
C GLU A 161 -22.39 3.05 15.10
N LYS A 162 -21.29 2.31 15.25
CA LYS A 162 -20.87 1.77 16.55
C LYS A 162 -20.55 2.89 17.55
N GLU A 163 -19.81 3.91 17.13
CA GLU A 163 -19.55 5.09 17.96
C GLU A 163 -20.85 5.75 18.41
N ARG A 164 -21.84 5.90 17.52
CA ARG A 164 -23.17 6.41 17.88
C ARG A 164 -23.87 5.54 18.92
N ALA A 165 -23.81 4.22 18.78
CA ALA A 165 -24.42 3.30 19.72
C ALA A 165 -23.78 3.40 21.12
N GLU A 166 -22.48 3.69 21.20
CA GLU A 166 -21.71 3.79 22.45
C GLU A 166 -21.76 5.19 23.09
N SER A 167 -21.68 6.24 22.29
CA SER A 167 -21.54 7.64 22.75
C SER A 167 -22.82 8.49 22.65
N GLY A 168 -23.87 7.96 22.01
CA GLY A 168 -25.14 8.65 21.80
C GLY A 168 -25.24 9.34 20.43
N SER A 169 -26.37 10.01 20.19
CA SER A 169 -26.72 10.61 18.89
C SER A 169 -26.63 12.13 18.91
N SER A 170 -25.42 12.68 19.15
CA SER A 170 -25.23 14.13 19.00
C SER A 170 -25.45 14.55 17.54
N PRO A 171 -25.78 15.83 17.28
CA PRO A 171 -25.86 16.34 15.91
C PRO A 171 -24.58 16.10 15.09
N GLU A 172 -23.39 16.18 15.69
CA GLU A 172 -22.13 15.91 14.96
C GLU A 172 -21.98 14.43 14.59
N VAL A 173 -22.38 13.51 15.48
CA VAL A 173 -22.34 12.07 15.21
C VAL A 173 -23.29 11.70 14.06
N LEU A 174 -24.50 12.27 14.07
CA LEU A 174 -25.50 12.03 13.01
C LEU A 174 -25.05 12.58 11.66
N ASP A 175 -24.44 13.77 11.63
CA ASP A 175 -23.85 14.34 10.42
C ASP A 175 -22.70 13.48 9.87
N ARG A 176 -21.82 12.96 10.74
CA ARG A 176 -20.76 12.04 10.33
C ARG A 176 -21.33 10.74 9.75
N ILE A 177 -22.33 10.15 10.37
CA ILE A 177 -22.99 8.94 9.84
C ILE A 177 -23.55 9.18 8.44
N GLU A 178 -24.26 10.29 8.24
CA GLU A 178 -24.82 10.61 6.94
C GLU A 178 -23.72 10.79 5.88
N LYS A 179 -22.62 11.47 6.23
CA LYS A 179 -21.45 11.62 5.34
C LYS A 179 -20.86 10.27 4.96
N GLN A 180 -20.63 9.39 5.94
CA GLN A 180 -20.03 8.07 5.68
C GLN A 180 -20.96 7.17 4.86
N ARG A 181 -22.26 7.11 5.19
CA ARG A 181 -23.26 6.42 4.38
C ARG A 181 -23.28 6.93 2.93
N ASN A 182 -23.21 8.25 2.74
CA ASN A 182 -23.17 8.84 1.40
C ASN A 182 -21.88 8.49 0.62
N ARG A 183 -20.73 8.33 1.29
CA ARG A 183 -19.50 7.80 0.67
C ARG A 183 -19.69 6.37 0.18
N VAL A 184 -20.23 5.48 1.02
CA VAL A 184 -20.52 4.07 0.65
C VAL A 184 -21.42 4.00 -0.56
N LYS A 185 -22.52 4.76 -0.56
CA LYS A 185 -23.46 4.86 -1.68
C LYS A 185 -22.75 5.29 -2.96
N THR A 186 -21.97 6.36 -2.90
CA THR A 186 -21.27 6.93 -4.06
C THR A 186 -20.25 5.95 -4.64
N PHE A 187 -19.38 5.39 -3.80
CA PHE A 187 -18.36 4.45 -4.24
C PHE A 187 -18.96 3.14 -4.76
N SER A 188 -20.01 2.63 -4.13
CA SER A 188 -20.70 1.43 -4.60
C SER A 188 -21.41 1.69 -5.92
N ARG A 189 -21.99 2.89 -6.12
CA ARG A 189 -22.60 3.28 -7.39
C ARG A 189 -21.57 3.34 -8.52
N GLU A 190 -20.42 3.98 -8.29
CA GLU A 190 -19.32 4.01 -9.26
C GLU A 190 -18.84 2.59 -9.59
N TRP A 191 -18.78 1.71 -8.60
CA TRP A 191 -18.44 0.31 -8.80
C TRP A 191 -19.49 -0.45 -9.62
N VAL A 192 -20.80 -0.22 -9.40
CA VAL A 192 -21.89 -0.75 -10.25
C VAL A 192 -21.69 -0.31 -11.70
N ASP A 193 -21.46 0.98 -11.93
CA ASP A 193 -21.35 1.56 -13.27
C ASP A 193 -20.15 0.99 -14.01
N PHE A 194 -19.00 0.89 -13.35
CA PHE A 194 -17.82 0.23 -13.92
C PHE A 194 -18.04 -1.26 -14.19
N ALA A 195 -18.70 -1.97 -13.27
CA ALA A 195 -18.98 -3.40 -13.44
C ALA A 195 -19.84 -3.66 -14.69
N LYS A 196 -20.86 -2.82 -14.93
CA LYS A 196 -21.71 -2.90 -16.13
C LYS A 196 -20.89 -2.74 -17.41
N VAL A 197 -20.11 -1.66 -17.52
CA VAL A 197 -19.36 -1.36 -18.76
C VAL A 197 -18.19 -2.31 -19.00
N SER A 198 -17.66 -2.95 -17.95
CA SER A 198 -16.55 -3.90 -18.03
C SER A 198 -16.98 -5.37 -18.09
N GLY A 199 -18.29 -5.65 -18.14
CA GLY A 199 -18.82 -7.02 -18.18
C GLY A 199 -18.57 -7.83 -16.90
N ARG A 200 -18.31 -7.16 -15.77
CA ARG A 200 -18.14 -7.79 -14.45
C ARG A 200 -19.48 -7.91 -13.73
N SER A 201 -19.52 -8.74 -12.69
CA SER A 201 -20.72 -8.93 -11.88
C SER A 201 -21.13 -7.63 -11.18
N VAL A 202 -22.41 -7.28 -11.26
CA VAL A 202 -22.99 -6.14 -10.55
C VAL A 202 -23.56 -6.51 -9.18
N LYS A 203 -23.59 -7.81 -8.83
CA LYS A 203 -24.33 -8.32 -7.66
C LYS A 203 -23.86 -7.71 -6.34
N GLU A 204 -22.56 -7.78 -6.07
CA GLU A 204 -21.95 -7.23 -4.84
C GLU A 204 -22.03 -5.70 -4.77
N PRO A 205 -21.59 -4.94 -5.81
CA PRO A 205 -21.69 -3.48 -5.75
C PRO A 205 -23.11 -2.98 -5.61
N LEU A 206 -24.07 -3.65 -6.27
CA LEU A 206 -25.47 -3.27 -6.18
C LEU A 206 -26.03 -3.51 -4.78
N ALA A 207 -25.76 -4.66 -4.17
CA ALA A 207 -26.21 -4.96 -2.82
C ALA A 207 -25.67 -3.94 -1.80
N LEU A 208 -24.39 -3.57 -1.91
CA LEU A 208 -23.78 -2.57 -1.03
C LEU A 208 -24.30 -1.16 -1.29
N CYS A 209 -24.58 -0.81 -2.55
CA CYS A 209 -25.21 0.47 -2.85
C CYS A 209 -26.61 0.55 -2.23
N LEU A 210 -27.42 -0.50 -2.37
CA LEU A 210 -28.79 -0.54 -1.85
C LEU A 210 -28.85 -0.50 -0.32
N SER A 211 -27.85 -1.04 0.39
CA SER A 211 -27.80 -0.93 1.85
C SER A 211 -27.53 0.49 2.35
N ALA A 212 -26.85 1.32 1.54
CA ALA A 212 -26.52 2.70 1.87
C ALA A 212 -27.48 3.74 1.25
N ALA A 213 -28.31 3.34 0.29
CA ALA A 213 -29.22 4.22 -0.43
C ALA A 213 -30.64 4.25 0.16
N ASN A 214 -31.27 5.42 0.17
CA ASN A 214 -32.67 5.55 0.55
C ASN A 214 -33.66 5.11 -0.56
N LEU A 215 -33.21 5.08 -1.81
CA LEU A 215 -34.04 4.77 -3.00
C LEU A 215 -33.22 3.94 -4.00
N ALA A 216 -33.83 2.91 -4.58
CA ALA A 216 -33.15 1.99 -5.50
C ALA A 216 -32.62 2.69 -6.76
N LYS A 217 -33.33 3.72 -7.23
CA LYS A 217 -32.89 4.57 -8.35
C LYS A 217 -31.53 5.24 -8.14
N ALA A 218 -31.13 5.51 -6.90
CA ALA A 218 -29.81 6.08 -6.60
C ALA A 218 -28.67 5.09 -6.92
N CYS A 219 -29.00 3.79 -6.99
CA CYS A 219 -28.12 2.71 -7.42
C CYS A 219 -28.34 2.32 -8.89
N GLY A 220 -29.14 3.11 -9.63
CA GLY A 220 -29.53 2.92 -11.04
C GLY A 220 -30.17 1.57 -11.32
N VAL A 221 -31.07 1.19 -10.42
CA VAL A 221 -32.16 0.26 -10.66
C VAL A 221 -33.36 1.11 -11.04
N GLU A 222 -33.95 0.85 -12.21
CA GLU A 222 -35.22 1.47 -12.60
C GLU A 222 -36.34 0.78 -11.80
N GLU A 223 -37.25 1.57 -11.23
CA GLU A 223 -38.46 1.06 -10.58
C GLU A 223 -39.52 0.92 -11.68
N ASP A 224 -40.05 -0.30 -11.86
CA ASP A 224 -41.15 -0.61 -12.78
C ASP A 224 -42.46 0.09 -12.39
#